data_AF-A0AAV2Z9F0-F1
#
_entry.id   AF-A0AAV2Z9F0-F1
#
_cell.length_a   1.000
_cell.length_b   1.000
_cell.length_c   1.000
_cell.angle_alpha   90.00
_cell.angle_beta   90.00
_cell.angle_gamma   90.00
#
_symmetry.space_group_name_H-M   'P 1'
#
loop_
_entity.id
_entity.type
_entity.pdbx_description
1 polymer ?
#
loop_
_entity_poly.entity_id
_entity_poly.type
_entity_poly.pdbx_seq_one_letter_code
_entity_poly.pdbx_strand_id
1 'polypeptide(L)'
;MKTETQAVAELDTGAVAAGAKYYELQTPKQAKDSQFKYNDVDTDGGDDTSIKLVSIFELFSFADRTDKILMTVGTISALIAGISQPLQIVLIGDVMNAFNPMDLPDAAQLRSNVNTVALNFVLVSIGVFAFCFLQVACWSLTASRQAKHIRSAYVNAILNKEIGWFDVNEPMQLSTRVADSTVTIQEGMGRKVGDGLHFFSMAVSGVMIGLIKGWELALILLAFMPLLAFSAFASMRRLADATQTGIESYGKAGAVAQEALGNVRTVHMFNAIQHFVTKYGLALEESVNAGIRKGFAVGWGIGVMFFVLYCTYAAGLYFGAVQIGNDQLDGSKCTGSGCYDGGKVMTVFFSVSMGAMALGQAGPSIQAVFAARTAAYSVFAYDKTKDEMLDNARAWSIGLVALGVVFALSIIAQHYGFAVASQKLVGRVRLQTFQAMLQQEIGWFDLDENASGALVSKLATDSATLQAMTSDTLNQGLVNVTTLAIGLGIAFYYSWQMTLANLATLPILGFSAFIQSKQLAGTINNRENNEADLAAGAVLAEAISSIRTVASFSMEKAINVAYVTFIDASKKTDIK
;
A
#
# COMPACT_ATOMS: atom_id res chain seq x y z
N MET A 1 23.63 15.05 58.98
CA MET A 1 23.96 15.06 60.42
C MET A 1 22.63 15.13 61.16
N LYS A 2 22.31 14.09 61.95
CA LYS A 2 21.06 13.98 62.73
C LYS A 2 21.13 14.90 63.95
N THR A 3 20.01 15.53 64.31
CA THR A 3 19.55 15.85 65.68
C THR A 3 18.12 16.40 65.60
N GLU A 4 17.15 15.70 66.19
CA GLU A 4 16.40 16.09 67.42
C GLU A 4 15.38 17.21 67.16
N THR A 5 14.09 17.07 67.49
CA THR A 5 13.62 17.12 68.88
C THR A 5 12.22 16.50 69.05
N GLN A 6 12.06 15.72 70.13
CA GLN A 6 10.89 15.49 70.99
C GLN A 6 9.99 16.75 71.18
N ALA A 7 8.76 16.76 71.69
CA ALA A 7 7.73 15.84 72.20
C ALA A 7 6.49 16.73 72.56
N VAL A 8 5.45 16.12 73.14
CA VAL A 8 4.26 16.66 73.87
C VAL A 8 2.98 16.18 73.17
N ALA A 9 2.50 14.99 73.49
CA ALA A 9 1.75 14.57 74.69
C ALA A 9 0.26 14.92 74.62
N GLU A 10 -0.52 13.88 74.90
CA GLU A 10 -1.97 13.71 74.76
C GLU A 10 -2.80 14.71 75.58
N LEU A 11 -3.98 15.02 75.06
CA LEU A 11 -5.13 15.40 75.86
C LEU A 11 -6.39 14.75 75.27
N ASP A 12 -6.77 13.68 75.94
CA ASP A 12 -8.00 12.92 75.76
C ASP A 12 -9.20 13.77 76.20
N THR A 13 -10.15 13.98 75.29
CA THR A 13 -11.53 14.35 75.66
C THR A 13 -12.50 13.60 74.75
N GLY A 14 -12.89 12.42 75.22
CA GLY A 14 -14.04 11.72 74.70
C GLY A 14 -15.34 12.50 74.88
N ALA A 15 -16.25 12.23 73.95
CA ALA A 15 -17.68 12.56 73.93
C ALA A 15 -18.06 14.01 73.59
N VAL A 16 -18.41 14.24 72.32
CA VAL A 16 -19.79 14.51 71.85
C VAL A 16 -19.74 14.79 70.34
N ALA A 17 -20.36 13.91 69.54
CA ALA A 17 -21.12 14.21 68.32
C ALA A 17 -21.11 12.98 67.39
N ALA A 18 -22.12 12.13 67.57
CA ALA A 18 -22.54 11.20 66.53
C ALA A 18 -23.00 11.97 65.28
N GLY A 19 -22.63 11.49 64.08
CA GLY A 19 -23.50 11.71 62.91
C GLY A 19 -22.92 12.10 61.56
N ALA A 20 -21.61 12.05 61.29
CA ALA A 20 -21.11 12.26 59.93
C ALA A 20 -20.13 11.15 59.50
N LYS A 21 -20.63 10.19 58.73
CA LYS A 21 -19.82 9.22 57.99
C LYS A 21 -19.27 9.91 56.75
N TYR A 22 -18.05 10.45 56.82
CA TYR A 22 -17.33 10.85 55.61
C TYR A 22 -16.84 9.57 54.92
N TYR A 23 -17.38 9.31 53.72
CA TYR A 23 -16.79 8.34 52.82
C TYR A 23 -15.68 9.06 52.07
N GLU A 24 -14.43 8.71 52.37
CA GLU A 24 -13.29 9.15 51.57
C GLU A 24 -13.40 8.44 50.20
N LEU A 25 -13.81 9.18 49.18
CA LEU A 25 -13.79 8.72 47.79
C LEU A 25 -12.33 8.54 47.38
N GLN A 26 -11.85 7.31 47.37
CA GLN A 26 -10.58 6.98 46.72
C GLN A 26 -10.69 7.33 45.24
N THR A 27 -9.99 8.39 44.84
CA THR A 27 -9.73 8.65 43.43
C THR A 27 -8.74 7.59 42.91
N PRO A 28 -8.77 7.23 41.61
CA PRO A 28 -7.99 6.12 41.05
C PRO A 28 -6.46 6.24 41.20
N LYS A 29 -5.96 7.37 41.72
CA LYS A 29 -4.54 7.66 41.83
C LYS A 29 -3.84 6.90 42.97
N GLN A 30 -4.57 6.31 43.92
CA GLN A 30 -3.99 5.60 45.08
C GLN A 30 -4.13 4.07 45.06
N ALA A 31 -4.78 3.46 44.06
CA ALA A 31 -4.90 2.01 43.94
C ALA A 31 -3.64 1.35 43.32
N LYS A 32 -2.45 1.68 43.82
CA LYS A 32 -1.18 1.03 43.42
C LYS A 32 -0.60 0.05 44.44
N ASP A 33 -1.27 -0.17 45.56
CA ASP A 33 -0.88 -1.18 46.54
C ASP A 33 -2.01 -2.18 46.77
N SER A 34 -2.12 -3.20 45.91
CA SER A 34 -2.80 -4.45 46.25
C SER A 34 -2.24 -5.58 45.38
N GLN A 35 -1.27 -6.29 45.96
CA GLN A 35 -0.76 -7.62 45.63
C GLN A 35 -1.41 -8.34 44.44
N PHE A 36 -0.78 -8.23 43.27
CA PHE A 36 -0.83 -9.27 42.25
C PHE A 36 0.35 -10.22 42.48
N LYS A 37 0.05 -11.50 42.75
CA LYS A 37 1.05 -12.56 42.84
C LYS A 37 1.78 -12.72 41.51
N TYR A 38 3.07 -12.45 41.53
CA TYR A 38 4.03 -12.80 40.49
C TYR A 38 4.27 -14.31 40.58
N ASN A 39 3.98 -15.06 39.51
CA ASN A 39 4.63 -16.35 39.29
C ASN A 39 5.87 -16.06 38.45
N ASP A 40 7.03 -16.44 38.98
CA ASP A 40 8.34 -16.29 38.36
C ASP A 40 8.51 -17.13 37.08
N VAL A 41 9.46 -16.66 36.26
CA VAL A 41 10.20 -17.32 35.16
C VAL A 41 9.44 -17.31 33.81
N ASP A 42 9.90 -16.66 32.73
CA ASP A 42 11.26 -16.49 32.22
C ASP A 42 11.65 -15.04 31.91
N THR A 43 12.87 -14.69 32.30
CA THR A 43 13.67 -13.59 31.75
C THR A 43 14.06 -13.89 30.31
N ASP A 44 13.50 -13.14 29.37
CA ASP A 44 14.25 -12.77 28.16
C ASP A 44 13.89 -11.34 27.75
N GLY A 45 14.93 -10.54 27.49
CA GLY A 45 14.80 -9.13 27.17
C GLY A 45 14.25 -8.93 25.77
N GLY A 46 13.08 -8.28 25.68
CA GLY A 46 12.51 -7.81 24.42
C GLY A 46 11.39 -6.84 24.71
N ASP A 47 11.58 -5.58 24.32
CA ASP A 47 10.56 -4.54 24.30
C ASP A 47 9.51 -4.90 23.23
N ASP A 48 8.55 -5.77 23.58
CA ASP A 48 7.46 -6.15 22.70
C ASP A 48 6.16 -5.53 23.23
N THR A 49 5.95 -4.25 22.91
CA THR A 49 4.62 -3.64 22.91
C THR A 49 3.81 -4.30 21.80
N SER A 50 3.44 -5.57 21.99
CA SER A 50 2.63 -6.32 21.05
C SER A 50 1.33 -5.55 20.78
N ILE A 51 1.21 -5.04 19.56
CA ILE A 51 0.03 -4.33 19.08
C ILE A 51 -1.14 -5.30 19.24
N LYS A 52 -2.08 -5.00 20.14
CA LYS A 52 -3.30 -5.80 20.30
C LYS A 52 -4.16 -5.63 19.05
N LEU A 53 -4.02 -6.58 18.12
CA LEU A 53 -4.79 -6.64 16.88
C LEU A 53 -6.18 -7.22 17.18
N VAL A 54 -7.23 -6.53 16.73
CA VAL A 54 -8.61 -7.03 16.78
C VAL A 54 -8.80 -8.05 15.65
N SER A 55 -9.59 -9.10 15.90
CA SER A 55 -9.91 -10.09 14.89
C SER A 55 -10.68 -9.47 13.72
N ILE A 56 -10.40 -9.92 12.49
CA ILE A 56 -11.08 -9.43 11.27
C ILE A 56 -12.60 -9.62 11.37
N PHE A 57 -13.08 -10.70 12.00
CA PHE A 57 -14.52 -10.92 12.17
C PHE A 57 -15.18 -9.97 13.17
N GLU A 58 -14.43 -9.56 14.19
CA GLU A 58 -14.90 -8.63 15.21
C GLU A 58 -14.99 -7.20 14.66
N LEU A 59 -14.17 -6.87 13.66
CA LEU A 59 -14.25 -5.63 12.88
C LEU A 59 -15.61 -5.45 12.18
N PHE A 60 -16.24 -6.54 11.74
CA PHE A 60 -17.56 -6.54 11.09
C PHE A 60 -18.72 -6.81 12.06
N SER A 61 -18.52 -6.65 13.38
CA SER A 61 -19.55 -6.91 14.39
C SER A 61 -20.80 -6.02 14.26
N PHE A 62 -20.64 -4.81 13.71
CA PHE A 62 -21.74 -3.85 13.48
C PHE A 62 -22.50 -4.06 12.15
N ALA A 63 -22.29 -5.17 11.45
CA ALA A 63 -22.93 -5.44 10.16
C ALA A 63 -24.42 -5.78 10.28
N ASP A 64 -25.27 -4.93 9.70
CA ASP A 64 -26.72 -5.16 9.56
C ASP A 64 -27.04 -6.25 8.52
N ARG A 65 -28.31 -6.71 8.49
CA ARG A 65 -28.76 -7.71 7.49
C ARG A 65 -28.51 -7.29 6.04
N THR A 66 -28.72 -6.01 5.73
CA THR A 66 -28.45 -5.46 4.40
C THR A 66 -26.96 -5.39 4.10
N ASP A 67 -26.13 -5.16 5.11
CA ASP A 67 -24.67 -5.08 4.95
C ASP A 67 -24.11 -6.48 4.72
N LYS A 68 -24.65 -7.49 5.41
CA LYS A 68 -24.35 -8.91 5.13
C LYS A 68 -24.71 -9.28 3.68
N ILE A 69 -25.86 -8.85 3.18
CA ILE A 69 -26.24 -9.08 1.77
C ILE A 69 -25.26 -8.38 0.82
N LEU A 70 -24.98 -7.09 1.03
CA LEU A 70 -24.01 -6.37 0.19
C LEU A 70 -22.62 -7.02 0.23
N MET A 71 -22.14 -7.44 1.39
CA MET A 71 -20.87 -8.15 1.52
C MET A 71 -20.89 -9.49 0.76
N THR A 72 -21.98 -10.27 0.83
CA THR A 72 -22.08 -11.51 0.06
C THR A 72 -22.10 -11.27 -1.45
N VAL A 73 -22.81 -10.24 -1.92
CA VAL A 73 -22.82 -9.88 -3.36
C VAL A 73 -21.43 -9.37 -3.78
N GLY A 74 -20.82 -8.49 -2.98
CA GLY A 74 -19.51 -7.92 -3.24
C GLY A 74 -18.38 -8.96 -3.22
N THR A 75 -18.45 -9.96 -2.34
CA THR A 75 -17.50 -11.08 -2.30
C THR A 75 -17.63 -11.96 -3.53
N ILE A 76 -18.84 -12.40 -3.91
CA ILE A 76 -19.07 -13.19 -5.14
C ILE A 76 -18.56 -12.41 -6.37
N SER A 77 -18.89 -11.13 -6.44
CA SER A 77 -18.45 -10.24 -7.52
C SER A 77 -16.93 -10.09 -7.58
N ALA A 78 -16.26 -9.94 -6.42
CA ALA A 78 -14.80 -9.87 -6.33
C ALA A 78 -14.12 -11.16 -6.80
N LEU A 79 -14.70 -12.31 -6.44
CA LEU A 79 -14.18 -13.61 -6.88
C LEU A 79 -14.31 -13.76 -8.40
N ILE A 80 -15.46 -13.43 -8.98
CA ILE A 80 -15.67 -13.49 -10.44
C ILE A 80 -14.76 -12.51 -11.18
N ALA A 81 -14.65 -11.27 -10.68
CA ALA A 81 -13.76 -10.27 -11.24
C ALA A 81 -12.29 -10.73 -11.23
N GLY A 82 -11.84 -11.42 -10.17
CA GLY A 82 -10.47 -11.96 -10.09
C GLY A 82 -10.16 -13.03 -11.13
N ILE A 83 -11.15 -13.83 -11.56
CA ILE A 83 -10.99 -14.86 -12.62
C ILE A 83 -10.77 -14.22 -13.99
N SER A 84 -11.18 -12.97 -14.18
CA SER A 84 -11.14 -12.31 -15.49
C SER A 84 -9.74 -12.16 -16.08
N GLN A 85 -8.73 -11.90 -15.25
CA GLN A 85 -7.34 -11.70 -15.70
C GLN A 85 -6.73 -13.00 -16.26
N PRO A 86 -6.83 -14.16 -15.56
CA PRO A 86 -6.48 -15.45 -16.15
C PRO A 86 -7.34 -15.83 -17.37
N LEU A 87 -8.64 -15.51 -17.37
CA LEU A 87 -9.50 -15.78 -18.53
C LEU A 87 -9.05 -14.99 -19.77
N GLN A 88 -8.64 -13.73 -19.58
CA GLN A 88 -8.05 -12.91 -20.65
C GLN A 88 -6.80 -13.56 -21.24
N ILE A 89 -5.96 -14.20 -20.42
CA ILE A 89 -4.78 -14.95 -20.90
C ILE A 89 -5.19 -16.16 -21.76
N VAL A 90 -6.23 -16.90 -21.37
CA VAL A 90 -6.74 -18.02 -22.17
C VAL A 90 -7.19 -17.52 -23.54
N LEU A 91 -7.95 -16.41 -23.59
CA LEU A 91 -8.38 -15.82 -24.84
C LEU A 91 -7.20 -15.35 -25.71
N ILE A 92 -6.13 -14.83 -25.12
CA ILE A 92 -4.89 -14.52 -25.85
C ILE A 92 -4.27 -15.79 -26.45
N GLY A 93 -4.28 -16.91 -25.72
CA GLY A 93 -3.87 -18.21 -26.26
C GLY A 93 -4.70 -18.64 -27.47
N ASP A 94 -6.02 -18.44 -27.40
CA ASP A 94 -6.94 -18.74 -28.51
C ASP A 94 -6.70 -17.81 -29.72
N VAL A 95 -6.35 -16.54 -29.51
CA VAL A 95 -5.94 -15.61 -30.59
C VAL A 95 -4.73 -16.15 -31.35
N MET A 96 -3.73 -16.66 -30.63
CA MET A 96 -2.51 -17.19 -31.27
C MET A 96 -2.82 -18.39 -32.15
N ASN A 97 -3.65 -19.30 -31.65
CA ASN A 97 -4.08 -20.47 -32.40
C ASN A 97 -4.97 -20.10 -33.60
N ALA A 98 -5.77 -19.03 -33.46
CA ALA A 98 -6.62 -18.54 -34.55
C ALA A 98 -5.80 -17.91 -35.70
N PHE A 99 -4.73 -17.17 -35.40
CA PHE A 99 -3.89 -16.53 -36.42
C PHE A 99 -2.94 -17.50 -37.15
N ASN A 100 -2.65 -18.66 -36.57
CA ASN A 100 -1.78 -19.65 -37.18
C ASN A 100 -2.39 -21.05 -37.10
N PRO A 101 -3.47 -21.32 -37.87
CA PRO A 101 -4.05 -22.66 -37.93
C PRO A 101 -3.01 -23.64 -38.47
N MET A 102 -2.96 -24.83 -37.88
CA MET A 102 -2.04 -25.92 -38.28
C MET A 102 -2.31 -26.47 -39.69
N ASP A 103 -3.45 -26.13 -40.28
CA ASP A 103 -3.87 -26.51 -41.64
C ASP A 103 -3.90 -25.26 -42.55
N LEU A 104 -3.64 -25.46 -43.86
CA LEU A 104 -3.62 -24.36 -44.84
C LEU A 104 -4.95 -23.58 -44.80
N PRO A 105 -4.93 -22.27 -44.51
CA PRO A 105 -6.15 -21.55 -44.18
C PRO A 105 -6.95 -21.19 -45.43
N ASP A 106 -8.22 -21.55 -45.44
CA ASP A 106 -9.21 -20.82 -46.24
C ASP A 106 -9.47 -19.45 -45.56
N ALA A 107 -9.43 -18.36 -46.33
CA ALA A 107 -9.51 -17.00 -45.79
C ALA A 107 -10.83 -16.75 -45.03
N ALA A 108 -11.89 -17.48 -45.38
CA ALA A 108 -13.18 -17.44 -44.68
C ALA A 108 -13.10 -18.05 -43.27
N GLN A 109 -12.36 -19.14 -43.09
CA GLN A 109 -12.24 -19.84 -41.83
C GLN A 109 -11.36 -19.07 -40.84
N LEU A 110 -10.28 -18.46 -41.32
CA LEU A 110 -9.46 -17.54 -40.53
C LEU A 110 -10.29 -16.36 -39.99
N ARG A 111 -11.09 -15.71 -40.87
CA ARG A 111 -11.99 -14.61 -40.47
C ARG A 111 -13.02 -15.04 -39.42
N SER A 112 -13.61 -16.23 -39.58
CA SER A 112 -14.60 -16.76 -38.64
C SER A 112 -13.99 -17.04 -37.26
N ASN A 113 -12.80 -17.65 -37.22
CA ASN A 113 -12.08 -17.92 -35.98
C ASN A 113 -11.71 -16.62 -35.26
N VAL A 114 -11.14 -15.64 -35.97
CA VAL A 114 -10.77 -14.34 -35.40
C VAL A 114 -12.00 -13.58 -34.88
N ASN A 115 -13.12 -13.58 -35.62
CA ASN A 115 -14.35 -12.92 -35.17
C ASN A 115 -14.94 -13.56 -33.91
N THR A 116 -14.88 -14.90 -33.80
CA THR A 116 -15.34 -15.63 -32.62
C THR A 116 -14.51 -15.26 -31.39
N VAL A 117 -13.18 -15.20 -31.53
CA VAL A 117 -12.30 -14.81 -30.43
C VAL A 117 -12.50 -13.34 -30.04
N ALA A 118 -12.68 -12.43 -31.02
CA ALA A 118 -12.98 -11.02 -30.76
C ALA A 118 -14.30 -10.83 -29.99
N LEU A 119 -15.35 -11.56 -30.36
CA LEU A 119 -16.64 -11.53 -29.64
C LEU A 119 -16.51 -12.04 -28.20
N ASN A 120 -15.70 -13.07 -27.96
CA ASN A 120 -15.42 -13.56 -26.60
C ASN A 120 -14.73 -12.47 -25.74
N PHE A 121 -13.79 -11.69 -26.29
CA PHE A 121 -13.17 -10.56 -25.58
C PHE A 121 -14.19 -9.49 -25.18
N VAL A 122 -15.12 -9.14 -26.08
CA VAL A 122 -16.16 -8.15 -25.80
C VAL A 122 -17.10 -8.65 -24.70
N LEU A 123 -17.54 -9.91 -24.78
CA LEU A 123 -18.45 -10.50 -23.79
C LEU A 123 -17.81 -10.55 -22.39
N VAL A 124 -16.55 -10.99 -22.31
CA VAL A 124 -15.80 -10.99 -21.05
C VAL A 124 -15.64 -9.56 -20.53
N SER A 125 -15.32 -8.58 -21.38
CA SER A 125 -15.16 -7.18 -20.96
C SER A 125 -16.44 -6.58 -20.36
N ILE A 126 -17.60 -6.86 -20.95
CA ILE A 126 -18.90 -6.43 -20.42
C ILE A 126 -19.16 -7.06 -19.05
N GLY A 127 -18.85 -8.35 -18.89
CA GLY A 127 -18.96 -9.04 -17.61
C GLY A 127 -18.05 -8.44 -16.54
N VAL A 128 -16.77 -8.22 -16.88
CA VAL A 128 -15.77 -7.61 -15.97
C VAL A 128 -16.20 -6.23 -15.53
N PHE A 129 -16.70 -5.40 -16.45
CA PHE A 129 -17.20 -4.07 -16.12
C PHE A 129 -18.31 -4.12 -15.05
N ALA A 130 -19.30 -5.00 -15.24
CA ALA A 130 -20.42 -5.15 -14.30
C ALA A 130 -19.94 -5.68 -12.93
N PHE A 131 -19.11 -6.72 -12.90
CA PHE A 131 -18.66 -7.32 -11.64
C PHE A 131 -17.63 -6.47 -10.89
N CYS A 132 -16.72 -5.77 -11.57
CA CYS A 132 -15.82 -4.82 -10.91
C CYS A 132 -16.59 -3.64 -10.32
N PHE A 133 -17.60 -3.12 -11.02
CA PHE A 133 -18.46 -2.07 -10.49
C PHE A 133 -19.22 -2.53 -9.25
N LEU A 134 -19.87 -3.70 -9.30
CA LEU A 134 -20.59 -4.27 -8.17
C LEU A 134 -19.68 -4.56 -6.98
N GLN A 135 -18.48 -5.08 -7.21
CA GLN A 135 -17.48 -5.30 -6.16
C GLN A 135 -17.16 -4.01 -5.41
N VAL A 136 -16.75 -2.96 -6.14
CA VAL A 136 -16.32 -1.69 -5.52
C VAL A 136 -17.51 -1.01 -4.84
N ALA A 137 -18.68 -0.98 -5.49
CA ALA A 137 -19.89 -0.40 -4.94
C ALA A 137 -20.33 -1.10 -3.64
N CYS A 138 -20.51 -2.42 -3.65
CA CYS A 138 -20.99 -3.16 -2.48
C CYS A 138 -20.07 -3.03 -1.26
N TRP A 139 -18.75 -3.11 -1.45
CA TRP A 139 -17.79 -2.96 -0.36
C TRP A 139 -17.69 -1.52 0.16
N SER A 140 -17.73 -0.52 -0.74
CA SER A 140 -17.72 0.89 -0.36
C SER A 140 -18.98 1.30 0.41
N LEU A 141 -20.17 0.88 -0.06
CA LEU A 141 -21.44 1.14 0.62
C LEU A 141 -21.50 0.48 2.00
N THR A 142 -21.05 -0.77 2.11
CA THR A 142 -21.04 -1.48 3.41
C THR A 142 -20.12 -0.79 4.42
N ALA A 143 -18.91 -0.40 3.99
CA ALA A 143 -17.97 0.30 4.85
C ALA A 143 -18.50 1.66 5.32
N SER A 144 -19.12 2.45 4.43
CA SER A 144 -19.74 3.73 4.80
C SER A 144 -20.85 3.56 5.85
N ARG A 145 -21.70 2.55 5.70
CA ARG A 145 -22.79 2.27 6.64
C ARG A 145 -22.27 1.82 8.00
N GLN A 146 -21.35 0.87 8.04
CA GLN A 146 -20.80 0.37 9.31
C GLN A 146 -19.95 1.44 10.00
N ALA A 147 -19.18 2.24 9.26
CA ALA A 147 -18.40 3.34 9.84
C ALA A 147 -19.29 4.33 10.61
N LYS A 148 -20.50 4.62 10.12
CA LYS A 148 -21.48 5.44 10.85
C LYS A 148 -21.88 4.80 12.19
N HIS A 149 -22.25 3.52 12.18
CA HIS A 149 -22.65 2.80 13.40
C HIS A 149 -21.49 2.74 14.41
N ILE A 150 -20.28 2.46 13.94
CA ILE A 150 -19.07 2.45 14.74
C ILE A 150 -18.82 3.85 15.35
N ARG A 151 -18.90 4.92 14.56
CA ARG A 151 -18.69 6.30 15.03
C ARG A 151 -19.71 6.70 16.11
N SER A 152 -20.98 6.38 15.92
CA SER A 152 -22.03 6.63 16.92
C SER A 152 -21.84 5.79 18.20
N ALA A 153 -21.54 4.49 18.06
CA ALA A 153 -21.29 3.62 19.21
C ALA A 153 -20.03 4.04 19.98
N TYR A 154 -18.99 4.49 19.27
CA TYR A 154 -17.75 4.95 19.86
C TYR A 154 -17.95 6.25 20.65
N VAL A 155 -18.65 7.24 20.08
CA VAL A 155 -19.00 8.47 20.80
C VAL A 155 -19.90 8.17 22.01
N ASN A 156 -20.91 7.31 21.86
CA ASN A 156 -21.75 6.91 22.98
C ASN A 156 -20.92 6.24 24.10
N ALA A 157 -19.96 5.39 23.74
CA ALA A 157 -19.11 4.71 24.71
C ALA A 157 -18.18 5.68 25.44
N ILE A 158 -17.64 6.69 24.74
CA ILE A 158 -16.81 7.75 25.35
C ILE A 158 -17.64 8.59 26.31
N LEU A 159 -18.79 9.10 25.88
CA LEU A 159 -19.63 9.99 26.70
C LEU A 159 -20.10 9.33 28.01
N ASN A 160 -20.23 8.00 28.05
CA ASN A 160 -20.62 7.26 29.25
C ASN A 160 -19.44 6.82 30.14
N LYS A 161 -18.21 7.26 29.86
CA LYS A 161 -17.05 6.99 30.74
C LYS A 161 -17.09 7.87 31.98
N GLU A 162 -16.51 7.35 33.07
CA GLU A 162 -16.37 8.10 34.31
C GLU A 162 -15.47 9.33 34.14
N ILE A 163 -15.73 10.39 34.91
CA ILE A 163 -14.95 11.64 34.85
C ILE A 163 -13.46 11.38 35.11
N GLY A 164 -13.13 10.45 36.02
CA GLY A 164 -11.74 10.07 36.31
C GLY A 164 -10.98 9.49 35.12
N TRP A 165 -11.68 8.92 34.12
CA TRP A 165 -11.07 8.48 32.86
C TRP A 165 -10.66 9.67 31.98
N PHE A 166 -11.47 10.74 31.96
CA PHE A 166 -11.17 11.96 31.23
C PHE A 166 -10.07 12.81 31.89
N ASP A 167 -9.88 12.70 33.21
CA ASP A 167 -8.76 13.37 33.89
C ASP A 167 -7.38 12.80 33.48
N VAL A 168 -7.35 11.59 32.90
CA VAL A 168 -6.12 10.91 32.44
C VAL A 168 -5.93 11.01 30.91
N ASN A 169 -6.99 11.30 30.15
CA ASN A 169 -6.95 11.34 28.69
C ASN A 169 -7.22 12.76 28.17
N GLU A 170 -6.37 13.26 27.28
CA GLU A 170 -6.54 14.61 26.73
C GLU A 170 -7.87 14.75 25.93
N PRO A 171 -8.79 15.64 26.35
CA PRO A 171 -10.10 15.86 25.73
C PRO A 171 -10.03 16.15 24.22
N MET A 172 -9.06 16.98 23.82
CA MET A 172 -8.93 17.44 22.44
C MET A 172 -8.40 16.35 21.51
N GLN A 173 -7.43 15.54 21.98
CA GLN A 173 -6.93 14.40 21.21
C GLN A 173 -7.99 13.32 21.01
N LEU A 174 -8.92 13.16 21.96
CA LEU A 174 -9.99 12.17 21.88
C LEU A 174 -10.95 12.43 20.72
N SER A 175 -11.38 13.68 20.51
CA SER A 175 -12.28 14.02 19.40
C SER A 175 -11.64 13.73 18.03
N THR A 176 -10.39 14.17 17.83
CA THR A 176 -9.63 13.90 16.60
C THR A 176 -9.37 12.41 16.41
N ARG A 177 -9.01 11.68 17.47
CA ARG A 177 -8.79 10.23 17.42
C ARG A 177 -10.05 9.48 17.00
N VAL A 178 -11.24 9.88 17.46
CA VAL A 178 -12.52 9.30 17.01
C VAL A 178 -12.71 9.53 15.53
N ALA A 179 -12.46 10.74 15.03
CA ALA A 179 -12.58 11.05 13.62
C ALA A 179 -11.62 10.19 12.78
N ASP A 180 -10.32 10.25 13.04
CA ASP A 180 -9.28 9.57 12.26
C ASP A 180 -9.43 8.05 12.29
N SER A 181 -9.60 7.47 13.49
CA SER A 181 -9.69 6.02 13.65
C SER A 181 -10.89 5.45 12.89
N THR A 182 -12.02 6.16 12.87
CA THR A 182 -13.21 5.71 12.12
C THR A 182 -13.02 5.78 10.61
N VAL A 183 -12.28 6.78 10.10
CA VAL A 183 -11.91 6.85 8.68
C VAL A 183 -10.97 5.70 8.30
N THR A 184 -9.93 5.45 9.10
CA THR A 184 -9.00 4.34 8.83
C THR A 184 -9.71 2.99 8.85
N ILE A 185 -10.63 2.77 9.79
CA ILE A 185 -11.47 1.56 9.84
C ILE A 185 -12.34 1.46 8.57
N GLN A 186 -12.98 2.55 8.13
CA GLN A 186 -13.79 2.60 6.91
C GLN A 186 -12.97 2.22 5.66
N GLU A 187 -11.77 2.79 5.51
CA GLU A 187 -10.89 2.50 4.38
C GLU A 187 -10.42 1.04 4.37
N GLY A 188 -10.09 0.51 5.56
CA GLY A 188 -9.68 -0.87 5.75
C GLY A 188 -10.80 -1.86 5.42
N MET A 189 -12.02 -1.63 5.90
CA MET A 189 -13.19 -2.51 5.71
C MET A 189 -13.80 -2.43 4.30
N GLY A 190 -13.54 -1.35 3.57
CA GLY A 190 -14.16 -1.06 2.28
C GLY A 190 -13.44 -1.73 1.11
N ARG A 191 -12.99 -0.91 0.17
CA ARG A 191 -12.39 -1.37 -1.10
C ARG A 191 -11.25 -2.37 -0.90
N LYS A 192 -10.43 -2.20 0.15
CA LYS A 192 -9.24 -3.02 0.39
C LYS A 192 -9.55 -4.49 0.62
N VAL A 193 -10.63 -4.82 1.34
CA VAL A 193 -11.06 -6.22 1.50
C VAL A 193 -11.51 -6.82 0.16
N GLY A 194 -12.25 -6.05 -0.63
CA GLY A 194 -12.64 -6.44 -1.99
C GLY A 194 -11.44 -6.69 -2.89
N ASP A 195 -10.48 -5.78 -2.92
CA ASP A 195 -9.23 -5.92 -3.69
C ASP A 195 -8.43 -7.15 -3.21
N GLY A 196 -8.37 -7.41 -1.90
CA GLY A 196 -7.72 -8.60 -1.33
C GLY A 196 -8.37 -9.91 -1.80
N LEU A 197 -9.70 -9.99 -1.78
CA LEU A 197 -10.44 -11.16 -2.29
C LEU A 197 -10.27 -11.34 -3.81
N HIS A 198 -10.22 -10.23 -4.55
CA HIS A 198 -9.95 -10.25 -5.98
C HIS A 198 -8.56 -10.82 -6.28
N PHE A 199 -7.51 -10.35 -5.60
CA PHE A 199 -6.16 -10.89 -5.77
C PHE A 199 -6.05 -12.35 -5.34
N PHE A 200 -6.74 -12.74 -4.27
CA PHE A 200 -6.82 -14.15 -3.85
C PHE A 200 -7.46 -15.02 -4.95
N SER A 201 -8.59 -14.59 -5.51
CA SER A 201 -9.25 -15.31 -6.61
C SER A 201 -8.36 -15.39 -7.86
N MET A 202 -7.68 -14.29 -8.21
CA MET A 202 -6.74 -14.23 -9.33
C MET A 202 -5.57 -15.20 -9.15
N ALA A 203 -5.03 -15.32 -7.93
CA ALA A 203 -3.97 -16.26 -7.60
C ALA A 203 -4.43 -17.72 -7.79
N VAL A 204 -5.58 -18.08 -7.18
CA VAL A 204 -6.13 -19.44 -7.24
C VAL A 204 -6.53 -19.82 -8.66
N SER A 205 -7.25 -18.94 -9.37
CA SER A 205 -7.70 -19.20 -10.73
C SER A 205 -6.55 -19.26 -11.74
N GLY A 206 -5.51 -18.43 -11.58
CA GLY A 206 -4.31 -18.49 -12.41
C GLY A 206 -3.59 -19.84 -12.30
N VAL A 207 -3.37 -20.33 -11.07
CA VAL A 207 -2.77 -21.66 -10.84
C VAL A 207 -3.69 -22.79 -11.33
N MET A 208 -4.99 -22.70 -11.05
CA MET A 208 -5.97 -23.72 -11.45
C MET A 208 -6.06 -23.87 -12.97
N ILE A 209 -6.14 -22.76 -13.71
CA ILE A 209 -6.16 -22.78 -15.18
C ILE A 209 -4.86 -23.34 -15.74
N GLY A 210 -3.71 -22.95 -15.16
CA GLY A 210 -2.41 -23.52 -15.53
C GLY A 210 -2.36 -25.04 -15.37
N LEU A 211 -2.80 -25.56 -14.21
CA LEU A 211 -2.83 -26.99 -13.93
C LEU A 211 -3.80 -27.76 -14.87
N ILE A 212 -4.96 -27.18 -15.20
CA ILE A 212 -5.93 -27.81 -16.12
C ILE A 212 -5.41 -27.86 -17.55
N LYS A 213 -4.78 -26.77 -18.04
CA LYS A 213 -4.32 -26.68 -19.43
C LYS A 213 -3.00 -27.42 -19.68
N GLY A 214 -2.14 -27.56 -18.67
CA GLY A 214 -0.85 -28.24 -18.80
C GLY A 214 -0.17 -28.41 -17.45
N TRP A 215 -0.45 -29.52 -16.77
CA TRP A 215 -0.01 -29.78 -15.40
C TRP A 215 1.51 -29.89 -15.25
N GLU A 216 2.22 -30.50 -16.22
CA GLU A 216 3.68 -30.67 -16.15
C GLU A 216 4.40 -29.32 -16.19
N LEU A 217 4.04 -28.45 -17.15
CA LEU A 217 4.61 -27.11 -17.27
C LEU A 217 4.21 -26.23 -16.08
N ALA A 218 2.97 -26.35 -15.60
CA ALA A 218 2.48 -25.59 -14.45
C ALA A 218 3.23 -25.95 -13.15
N LEU A 219 3.54 -27.22 -12.91
CA LEU A 219 4.29 -27.66 -11.72
C LEU A 219 5.72 -27.12 -11.70
N ILE A 220 6.39 -27.10 -12.86
CA ILE A 220 7.74 -26.52 -12.99
C ILE A 220 7.70 -25.02 -12.64
N LEU A 221 6.73 -24.29 -13.19
CA LEU A 221 6.58 -22.86 -12.89
C LEU A 221 6.21 -22.61 -11.42
N LEU A 222 5.38 -23.48 -10.83
CA LEU A 222 4.99 -23.41 -9.42
C LEU A 222 6.20 -23.64 -8.49
N ALA A 223 7.18 -24.46 -8.89
CA ALA A 223 8.42 -24.66 -8.13
C ALA A 223 9.29 -23.40 -8.02
N PHE A 224 9.19 -22.46 -8.97
CA PHE A 224 9.89 -21.17 -8.90
C PHE A 224 9.16 -20.13 -8.02
N MET A 225 7.89 -20.37 -7.66
CA MET A 225 7.10 -19.40 -6.88
C MET A 225 7.59 -19.20 -5.44
N PRO A 226 7.96 -20.25 -4.68
CA PRO A 226 8.58 -20.06 -3.37
C PRO A 226 9.87 -19.24 -3.43
N LEU A 227 10.65 -19.37 -4.51
CA LEU A 227 11.89 -18.61 -4.70
C LEU A 227 11.60 -17.12 -4.93
N LEU A 228 10.60 -16.81 -5.77
CA LEU A 228 10.12 -15.44 -5.97
C LEU A 228 9.58 -14.85 -4.65
N ALA A 229 8.71 -15.59 -3.95
CA ALA A 229 8.14 -15.16 -2.67
C ALA A 229 9.22 -14.92 -1.61
N PHE A 230 10.20 -15.81 -1.49
CA PHE A 230 11.32 -15.65 -0.56
C PHE A 230 12.17 -14.41 -0.89
N SER A 231 12.45 -14.17 -2.18
CA SER A 231 13.20 -12.98 -2.60
C SER A 231 12.46 -11.67 -2.27
N ALA A 232 11.15 -11.64 -2.46
CA ALA A 232 10.28 -10.51 -2.13
C ALA A 232 10.13 -10.30 -0.62
N PHE A 233 9.99 -11.38 0.15
CA PHE A 233 9.94 -11.30 1.61
C PHE A 233 11.25 -10.78 2.20
N ALA A 234 12.39 -11.30 1.72
CA ALA A 234 13.71 -10.86 2.17
C ALA A 234 14.00 -9.41 1.79
N SER A 235 13.55 -8.93 0.62
CA SER A 235 13.69 -7.53 0.24
C SER A 235 12.80 -6.62 1.08
N MET A 236 11.55 -7.03 1.35
CA MET A 236 10.62 -6.26 2.18
C MET A 236 11.13 -6.09 3.61
N ARG A 237 11.69 -7.14 4.22
CA ARG A 237 12.26 -7.06 5.58
C ARG A 237 13.45 -6.09 5.63
N ARG A 238 14.38 -6.19 4.68
CA ARG A 238 15.53 -5.26 4.60
C ARG A 238 15.10 -3.82 4.35
N LEU A 239 14.03 -3.61 3.58
CA LEU A 239 13.48 -2.28 3.34
C LEU A 239 12.86 -1.69 4.61
N ALA A 240 12.13 -2.49 5.39
CA ALA A 240 11.57 -2.07 6.66
C ALA A 240 12.68 -1.63 7.62
N ASP A 241 13.70 -2.48 7.81
CA ASP A 241 14.84 -2.18 8.69
C ASP A 241 15.59 -0.91 8.23
N ALA A 242 15.89 -0.79 6.93
CA ALA A 242 16.59 0.39 6.39
C ALA A 242 15.76 1.67 6.47
N THR A 243 14.43 1.58 6.38
CA THR A 243 13.54 2.73 6.56
C THR A 243 13.51 3.19 8.01
N GLN A 244 13.44 2.24 8.94
CA GLN A 244 13.47 2.52 10.38
C GLN A 244 14.78 3.20 10.79
N THR A 245 15.94 2.68 10.36
CA THR A 245 17.24 3.32 10.60
C THR A 245 17.32 4.75 10.01
N GLY A 246 16.67 4.99 8.86
CA GLY A 246 16.57 6.32 8.26
C GLY A 246 15.76 7.30 9.11
N ILE A 247 14.67 6.84 9.74
CA ILE A 247 13.85 7.65 10.65
C ILE A 247 14.62 7.97 11.93
N GLU A 248 15.27 6.97 12.54
CA GLU A 248 16.03 7.14 13.78
C GLU A 248 17.23 8.10 13.63
N SER A 249 18.01 7.95 12.53
CA SER A 249 19.13 8.84 12.24
C SER A 249 18.69 10.28 11.99
N TYR A 250 17.55 10.48 11.32
CA TYR A 250 16.98 11.83 11.15
C TYR A 250 16.44 12.40 12.47
N GLY A 251 15.87 11.57 13.35
CA GLY A 251 15.43 11.97 14.69
C GLY A 251 16.55 12.63 15.51
N LYS A 252 17.79 12.13 15.40
CA LYS A 252 18.97 12.76 16.04
C LYS A 252 19.24 14.17 15.49
N ALA A 253 19.18 14.35 14.17
CA ALA A 253 19.35 15.67 13.55
C ALA A 253 18.21 16.62 13.93
N GLY A 254 16.97 16.13 13.97
CA GLY A 254 15.81 16.89 14.42
C GLY A 254 15.93 17.37 15.88
N ALA A 255 16.46 16.52 16.77
CA ALA A 255 16.71 16.91 18.17
C ALA A 255 17.73 18.05 18.28
N VAL A 256 18.80 18.04 17.47
CA VAL A 256 19.78 19.13 17.42
C VAL A 256 19.14 20.43 16.89
N ALA A 257 18.29 20.34 15.87
CA ALA A 257 17.57 21.49 15.35
C ALA A 257 16.60 22.07 16.40
N GLN A 258 15.90 21.20 17.14
CA GLN A 258 14.99 21.60 18.22
C GLN A 258 15.72 22.26 19.39
N GLU A 259 16.89 21.75 19.78
CA GLU A 259 17.74 22.35 20.82
C GLU A 259 18.17 23.77 20.44
N ALA A 260 18.59 23.96 19.17
CA ALA A 260 19.06 25.23 18.65
C ALA A 260 17.93 26.26 18.50
N LEU A 261 16.82 25.87 17.86
CA LEU A 261 15.68 26.76 17.62
C LEU A 261 14.88 27.04 18.89
N GLY A 262 14.79 26.08 19.81
CA GLY A 262 14.15 26.28 21.11
C GLY A 262 14.88 27.28 22.00
N ASN A 263 16.21 27.36 21.88
CA ASN A 263 17.06 28.26 22.65
C ASN A 263 17.69 29.37 21.79
N VAL A 264 17.00 29.78 20.71
CA VAL A 264 17.58 30.66 19.68
C VAL A 264 18.14 31.97 20.25
N ARG A 265 17.48 32.56 21.25
CA ARG A 265 17.97 33.77 21.94
C ARG A 265 19.34 33.54 22.58
N THR A 266 19.54 32.42 23.26
CA THR A 266 20.83 32.04 23.86
C THR A 266 21.88 31.77 22.78
N VAL A 267 21.50 31.12 21.68
CA VAL A 267 22.38 30.88 20.53
C VAL A 267 22.88 32.20 19.93
N HIS A 268 22.01 33.20 19.77
CA HIS A 268 22.38 34.53 19.30
C HIS A 268 23.24 35.30 20.31
N MET A 269 22.90 35.27 21.60
CA MET A 269 23.66 35.96 22.66
C MET A 269 25.13 35.53 22.72
N PHE A 270 25.39 34.23 22.52
CA PHE A 270 26.76 33.68 22.51
C PHE A 270 27.37 33.62 21.10
N ASN A 271 26.68 34.11 20.07
CA ASN A 271 27.10 34.00 18.65
C ASN A 271 27.48 32.55 18.24
N ALA A 272 26.72 31.57 18.74
CA ALA A 272 27.01 30.14 18.60
C ALA A 272 26.38 29.50 17.34
N ILE A 273 25.91 30.30 16.38
CA ILE A 273 25.21 29.82 15.17
C ILE A 273 26.08 28.80 14.41
N GLN A 274 27.35 29.10 14.17
CA GLN A 274 28.26 28.21 13.42
C GLN A 274 28.50 26.87 14.13
N HIS A 275 28.48 26.87 15.47
CA HIS A 275 28.61 25.65 16.25
C HIS A 275 27.40 24.73 16.02
N PHE A 276 26.18 25.27 16.09
CA PHE A 276 24.97 24.50 15.86
C PHE A 276 24.79 24.07 14.39
N VAL A 277 25.19 24.89 13.42
CA VAL A 277 25.17 24.51 12.00
C VAL A 277 26.11 23.33 11.74
N THR A 278 27.31 23.34 12.32
CA THR A 278 28.27 22.23 12.20
C THR A 278 27.76 20.96 12.90
N LYS A 279 27.21 21.10 14.12
CA LYS A 279 26.60 20.00 14.88
C LYS A 279 25.44 19.35 14.11
N TYR A 280 24.57 20.17 13.51
CA TYR A 280 23.47 19.71 12.68
C TYR A 280 23.97 19.03 11.40
N GLY A 281 24.99 19.60 10.73
CA GLY A 281 25.59 19.01 9.53
C GLY A 281 26.17 17.60 9.75
N LEU A 282 26.86 17.37 10.87
CA LEU A 282 27.37 16.05 11.23
C LEU A 282 26.24 15.03 11.47
N ALA A 283 25.19 15.42 12.19
CA ALA A 283 24.02 14.57 12.39
C ALA A 283 23.28 14.29 11.07
N LEU A 284 23.26 15.26 10.16
CA LEU A 284 22.63 15.13 8.85
C LEU A 284 23.39 14.17 7.94
N GLU A 285 24.73 14.11 8.03
CA GLU A 285 25.55 13.18 7.26
C GLU A 285 25.22 11.71 7.59
N GLU A 286 24.95 11.40 8.87
CA GLU A 286 24.47 10.08 9.30
C GLU A 286 23.13 9.74 8.62
N SER A 287 22.20 10.71 8.57
CA SER A 287 20.90 10.53 7.91
C SER A 287 21.01 10.35 6.38
N VAL A 288 21.92 11.09 5.74
CA VAL A 288 22.19 10.98 4.29
C VAL A 288 22.77 9.61 3.96
N ASN A 289 23.73 9.12 4.76
CA ASN A 289 24.31 7.80 4.56
C ASN A 289 23.30 6.66 4.81
N ALA A 290 22.45 6.79 5.81
CA ALA A 290 21.34 5.86 6.04
C ALA A 290 20.37 5.85 4.84
N GLY A 291 20.03 7.02 4.30
CA GLY A 291 19.20 7.15 3.10
C GLY A 291 19.83 6.53 1.84
N ILE A 292 21.15 6.67 1.65
CA ILE A 292 21.88 6.02 0.54
C ILE A 292 21.86 4.50 0.69
N ARG A 293 22.09 3.98 1.90
CA ARG A 293 22.02 2.54 2.18
C ARG A 293 20.61 1.98 1.96
N LYS A 294 19.57 2.74 2.32
CA LYS A 294 18.17 2.43 1.98
C LYS A 294 17.97 2.33 0.47
N GLY A 295 18.46 3.30 -0.30
CA GLY A 295 18.37 3.28 -1.77
C GLY A 295 19.03 2.06 -2.40
N PHE A 296 20.21 1.67 -1.91
CA PHE A 296 20.88 0.44 -2.34
C PHE A 296 20.08 -0.82 -1.97
N ALA A 297 19.53 -0.90 -0.75
CA ALA A 297 18.71 -2.02 -0.31
C ALA A 297 17.44 -2.19 -1.16
N VAL A 298 16.79 -1.09 -1.53
CA VAL A 298 15.64 -1.08 -2.47
C VAL A 298 16.05 -1.60 -3.84
N GLY A 299 17.12 -1.03 -4.42
CA GLY A 299 17.62 -1.43 -5.74
C GLY A 299 18.00 -2.90 -5.80
N TRP A 300 18.71 -3.40 -4.79
CA TRP A 300 19.07 -4.82 -4.67
C TRP A 300 17.83 -5.71 -4.55
N GLY A 301 16.89 -5.33 -3.68
CA GLY A 301 15.66 -6.09 -3.46
C GLY A 301 14.82 -6.25 -4.72
N ILE A 302 14.61 -5.15 -5.44
CA ILE A 302 13.86 -5.14 -6.70
C ILE A 302 14.66 -5.87 -7.80
N GLY A 303 15.96 -5.62 -7.91
CA GLY A 303 16.82 -6.24 -8.93
C GLY A 303 16.88 -7.77 -8.82
N VAL A 304 17.06 -8.31 -7.60
CA VAL A 304 17.05 -9.76 -7.36
C VAL A 304 15.69 -10.38 -7.68
N MET A 305 14.60 -9.71 -7.31
CA MET A 305 13.24 -10.18 -7.62
C MET A 305 13.03 -10.29 -9.14
N PHE A 306 13.40 -9.28 -9.91
CA PHE A 306 13.29 -9.32 -11.37
C PHE A 306 14.25 -10.33 -12.02
N PHE A 307 15.44 -10.52 -11.48
CA PHE A 307 16.36 -11.56 -11.97
C PHE A 307 15.75 -12.96 -11.85
N VAL A 308 15.19 -13.31 -10.68
CA VAL A 308 14.51 -14.59 -10.47
C VAL A 308 13.30 -14.73 -11.42
N LEU A 309 12.59 -13.63 -11.69
CA LEU A 309 11.48 -13.61 -12.65
C LEU A 309 11.95 -13.97 -14.06
N TYR A 310 13.02 -13.35 -14.57
CA TYR A 310 13.57 -13.67 -15.89
C TYR A 310 14.12 -15.09 -15.98
N CYS A 311 14.71 -15.63 -14.91
CA CYS A 311 15.13 -17.03 -14.84
C CYS A 311 13.93 -17.99 -14.92
N THR A 312 12.83 -17.67 -14.23
CA THR A 312 11.57 -18.42 -14.30
C THR A 312 11.02 -18.40 -15.73
N TYR A 313 11.15 -17.26 -16.42
CA TYR A 313 10.73 -17.10 -17.80
C TYR A 313 11.56 -17.93 -18.78
N ALA A 314 12.89 -17.89 -18.64
CA ALA A 314 13.80 -18.69 -19.43
C ALA A 314 13.50 -20.19 -19.30
N ALA A 315 13.36 -20.67 -18.05
CA ALA A 315 13.02 -22.06 -17.78
C ALA A 315 11.65 -22.46 -18.37
N GLY A 316 10.61 -21.67 -18.11
CA GLY A 316 9.26 -21.95 -18.61
C GLY A 316 9.17 -22.01 -20.13
N LEU A 317 9.89 -21.13 -20.82
CA LEU A 317 9.93 -21.12 -22.29
C LEU A 317 10.74 -22.28 -22.86
N TYR A 318 11.90 -22.59 -22.28
CA TYR A 318 12.71 -23.71 -22.73
C TYR A 318 11.96 -25.04 -22.58
N PHE A 319 11.37 -25.30 -21.42
CA PHE A 319 10.57 -26.51 -21.19
C PHE A 319 9.31 -26.53 -22.06
N GLY A 320 8.63 -25.40 -22.24
CA GLY A 320 7.50 -25.28 -23.16
C GLY A 320 7.88 -25.61 -24.61
N ALA A 321 9.05 -25.15 -25.07
CA ALA A 321 9.57 -25.48 -26.40
C ALA A 321 9.91 -26.96 -26.55
N VAL A 322 10.48 -27.60 -25.52
CA VAL A 322 10.74 -29.05 -25.49
C VAL A 322 9.45 -29.84 -25.61
N GLN A 323 8.40 -29.47 -24.87
CA GLN A 323 7.10 -30.15 -24.94
C GLN A 323 6.43 -29.99 -26.31
N ILE A 324 6.44 -28.80 -26.90
CA ILE A 324 5.94 -28.58 -28.27
C ILE A 324 6.75 -29.43 -29.27
N GLY A 325 8.08 -29.49 -29.09
CA GLY A 325 8.99 -30.30 -29.90
C GLY A 325 8.66 -31.79 -29.88
N ASN A 326 8.38 -32.34 -28.71
CA ASN A 326 8.05 -33.76 -28.55
C ASN A 326 6.64 -34.09 -29.05
N ASP A 327 5.65 -33.21 -28.86
CA ASP A 327 4.25 -33.52 -29.16
C ASP A 327 3.84 -33.22 -30.61
N GLN A 328 4.47 -32.22 -31.24
CA GLN A 328 4.06 -31.73 -32.57
C GLN A 328 5.02 -32.13 -33.70
N LEU A 329 6.28 -32.46 -33.41
CA LEU A 329 7.34 -32.60 -34.43
C LEU A 329 7.97 -34.00 -34.53
N ASP A 330 7.76 -34.91 -33.57
CA ASP A 330 8.36 -36.25 -33.54
C ASP A 330 7.63 -37.31 -34.42
N GLY A 331 6.99 -36.87 -35.50
CA GLY A 331 6.40 -37.75 -36.52
C GLY A 331 4.98 -38.27 -36.26
N SER A 332 4.49 -38.26 -35.01
CA SER A 332 3.06 -38.47 -34.71
C SER A 332 2.45 -37.22 -34.07
N LYS A 333 1.60 -36.51 -34.81
CA LYS A 333 0.89 -35.33 -34.29
C LYS A 333 -0.04 -35.74 -33.15
N CYS A 334 0.29 -35.36 -31.92
CA CYS A 334 -0.55 -35.59 -30.76
C CYS A 334 -1.76 -34.62 -30.80
N THR A 335 -2.96 -35.16 -30.97
CA THR A 335 -4.22 -34.39 -30.92
C THR A 335 -5.07 -34.87 -29.75
N GLY A 336 -4.93 -34.21 -28.59
CA GLY A 336 -5.57 -34.61 -27.34
C GLY A 336 -5.51 -33.53 -26.27
N SER A 337 -6.19 -33.78 -25.14
CA SER A 337 -6.21 -32.87 -23.98
C SER A 337 -4.81 -32.69 -23.38
N GLY A 338 -4.00 -33.76 -23.37
CA GLY A 338 -2.64 -33.78 -22.82
C GLY A 338 -1.53 -33.26 -23.74
N CYS A 339 -1.81 -32.98 -25.02
CA CYS A 339 -0.78 -32.51 -25.97
C CYS A 339 -0.60 -30.99 -25.87
N TYR A 340 0.64 -30.53 -25.95
CA TYR A 340 1.00 -29.11 -25.89
C TYR A 340 1.00 -28.45 -27.28
N ASP A 341 0.54 -27.19 -27.29
CA ASP A 341 0.50 -26.31 -28.46
C ASP A 341 0.99 -24.92 -28.03
N GLY A 342 1.41 -24.08 -28.98
CA GLY A 342 1.91 -22.73 -28.74
C GLY A 342 0.97 -21.92 -27.85
N GLY A 343 -0.33 -21.87 -28.18
CA GLY A 343 -1.33 -21.16 -27.37
C GLY A 343 -1.55 -21.76 -25.98
N LYS A 344 -1.48 -23.09 -25.82
CA LYS A 344 -1.60 -23.75 -24.51
C LYS A 344 -0.41 -23.44 -23.60
N VAL A 345 0.82 -23.55 -24.12
CA VAL A 345 2.04 -23.23 -23.38
C VAL A 345 2.05 -21.76 -22.93
N MET A 346 1.62 -20.84 -23.80
CA MET A 346 1.43 -19.43 -23.45
C MET A 346 0.45 -19.26 -22.30
N THR A 347 -0.71 -19.91 -22.43
CA THR A 347 -1.79 -19.82 -21.44
C THR A 347 -1.32 -20.30 -20.07
N VAL A 348 -0.68 -21.47 -19.99
CA VAL A 348 -0.15 -22.03 -18.74
C VAL A 348 0.91 -21.11 -18.14
N PHE A 349 1.85 -20.64 -18.96
CA PHE A 349 2.94 -19.79 -18.51
C PHE A 349 2.45 -18.47 -17.90
N PHE A 350 1.61 -17.72 -18.61
CA PHE A 350 1.14 -16.43 -18.15
C PHE A 350 0.11 -16.55 -17.04
N SER A 351 -0.75 -17.58 -17.03
CA SER A 351 -1.75 -17.76 -15.96
C SER A 351 -1.08 -18.08 -14.62
N VAL A 352 -0.09 -18.97 -14.60
CA VAL A 352 0.67 -19.31 -13.38
C VAL A 352 1.53 -18.12 -12.93
N SER A 353 2.19 -17.44 -13.86
CA SER A 353 2.99 -16.24 -13.54
C SER A 353 2.13 -15.11 -12.99
N MET A 354 0.96 -14.87 -13.58
CA MET A 354 0.04 -13.83 -13.15
C MET A 354 -0.62 -14.18 -11.81
N GLY A 355 -0.93 -15.47 -11.58
CA GLY A 355 -1.42 -15.94 -10.28
C GLY A 355 -0.40 -15.73 -9.16
N ALA A 356 0.88 -15.91 -9.45
CA ALA A 356 1.95 -15.60 -8.50
C ALA A 356 2.20 -14.10 -8.33
N MET A 357 2.07 -13.32 -9.40
CA MET A 357 2.12 -11.86 -9.33
C MET A 357 0.94 -11.27 -8.55
N ALA A 358 -0.23 -11.93 -8.52
CA ALA A 358 -1.35 -11.49 -7.70
C ALA A 358 -0.99 -11.41 -6.20
N LEU A 359 -0.04 -12.23 -5.74
CA LEU A 359 0.49 -12.21 -4.37
C LEU A 359 1.53 -11.09 -4.11
N GLY A 360 2.08 -10.45 -5.15
CA GLY A 360 3.19 -9.47 -5.02
C GLY A 360 3.07 -8.16 -5.82
N GLN A 361 2.05 -8.02 -6.68
CA GLN A 361 1.78 -6.92 -7.61
C GLN A 361 3.04 -6.25 -8.21
N ALA A 362 3.76 -7.00 -9.06
CA ALA A 362 4.67 -6.43 -10.04
C ALA A 362 3.90 -6.10 -11.33
N GLY A 363 3.94 -4.84 -11.76
CA GLY A 363 3.07 -4.28 -12.81
C GLY A 363 3.52 -4.48 -14.27
N PRO A 364 3.70 -3.40 -15.06
CA PRO A 364 3.53 -3.32 -16.54
C PRO A 364 4.50 -4.14 -17.43
N SER A 365 5.39 -4.96 -16.88
CA SER A 365 6.35 -5.77 -17.64
C SER A 365 5.69 -6.86 -18.50
N ILE A 366 4.44 -7.24 -18.19
CA ILE A 366 3.70 -8.27 -18.90
C ILE A 366 3.45 -7.89 -20.38
N GLN A 367 3.14 -6.62 -20.66
CA GLN A 367 2.79 -6.15 -22.00
C GLN A 367 4.00 -6.09 -22.96
N ALA A 368 5.15 -5.62 -22.46
CA ALA A 368 6.39 -5.58 -23.24
C ALA A 368 6.87 -6.99 -23.64
N VAL A 369 6.64 -7.97 -22.78
CA VAL A 369 7.00 -9.37 -23.03
C VAL A 369 6.07 -10.02 -24.06
N PHE A 370 4.77 -9.71 -24.06
CA PHE A 370 3.85 -10.16 -25.11
C PHE A 370 4.32 -9.72 -26.50
N ALA A 371 4.71 -8.46 -26.65
CA ALA A 371 5.20 -7.92 -27.93
C ALA A 371 6.53 -8.56 -28.39
N ALA A 372 7.48 -8.76 -27.48
CA ALA A 372 8.74 -9.43 -27.79
C ALA A 372 8.53 -10.89 -28.24
N ARG A 373 7.50 -11.56 -27.70
CA ARG A 373 7.24 -12.98 -27.95
C ARG A 373 6.45 -13.23 -29.24
N THR A 374 5.50 -12.35 -29.59
CA THR A 374 4.86 -12.42 -30.92
C THR A 374 5.86 -12.23 -32.05
N ALA A 375 6.88 -11.40 -31.84
CA ALA A 375 7.99 -11.22 -32.78
C ALA A 375 8.95 -12.42 -32.82
N ALA A 376 9.16 -13.11 -31.69
CA ALA A 376 9.97 -14.34 -31.66
C ALA A 376 9.26 -15.52 -32.35
N TYR A 377 7.94 -15.61 -32.27
CA TYR A 377 7.15 -16.71 -32.86
C TYR A 377 7.24 -16.77 -34.39
N SER A 378 7.28 -15.64 -35.10
CA SER A 378 7.40 -15.62 -36.57
C SER A 378 8.73 -16.20 -37.07
N VAL A 379 9.74 -16.29 -36.21
CA VAL A 379 11.04 -16.94 -36.50
C VAL A 379 10.97 -18.47 -36.32
N PHE A 380 10.03 -18.97 -35.49
CA PHE A 380 9.82 -20.40 -35.24
C PHE A 380 8.81 -21.05 -36.20
N ALA A 381 8.08 -20.27 -37.01
CA ALA A 381 7.08 -20.76 -37.96
C ALA A 381 7.68 -21.28 -39.29
N TYR A 382 9.00 -21.24 -39.47
CA TYR A 382 9.66 -21.93 -40.57
C TYR A 382 9.88 -23.39 -40.19
N ASP A 383 9.43 -24.29 -41.06
CA ASP A 383 9.48 -25.75 -40.95
C ASP A 383 10.91 -26.22 -40.57
N LYS A 384 11.13 -26.44 -39.27
CA LYS A 384 12.44 -26.77 -38.70
C LYS A 384 12.38 -28.14 -38.03
N THR A 385 13.44 -28.91 -38.20
CA THR A 385 13.69 -30.15 -37.47
C THR A 385 13.70 -29.88 -35.97
N LYS A 386 13.17 -30.80 -35.15
CA LYS A 386 13.12 -30.73 -33.68
C LYS A 386 14.42 -30.22 -33.05
N ASP A 387 15.57 -30.68 -33.54
CA ASP A 387 16.89 -30.29 -33.04
C ASP A 387 17.20 -28.79 -33.24
N GLU A 388 16.85 -28.22 -34.40
CA GLU A 388 17.04 -26.80 -34.65
C GLU A 388 16.12 -25.92 -33.79
N MET A 389 14.93 -26.41 -33.45
CA MET A 389 14.02 -25.70 -32.54
C MET A 389 14.53 -25.70 -31.11
N LEU A 390 15.07 -26.81 -30.64
CA LEU A 390 15.68 -26.92 -29.31
C LEU A 390 16.91 -26.02 -29.17
N ASP A 391 17.77 -25.95 -30.19
CA ASP A 391 18.95 -25.08 -30.19
C ASP A 391 18.57 -23.58 -30.20
N ASN A 392 17.58 -23.20 -31.01
CA ASN A 392 17.06 -21.83 -30.99
C ASN A 392 16.40 -21.50 -29.65
N ALA A 393 15.58 -22.39 -29.09
CA ALA A 393 14.97 -22.21 -27.78
C ALA A 393 16.02 -22.07 -26.66
N ARG A 394 17.12 -22.83 -26.73
CA ARG A 394 18.27 -22.69 -25.82
C ARG A 394 18.91 -21.31 -25.93
N ALA A 395 19.17 -20.84 -27.15
CA ALA A 395 19.76 -19.52 -27.38
C ALA A 395 18.88 -18.38 -26.83
N TRP A 396 17.56 -18.43 -27.08
CA TRP A 396 16.62 -17.44 -26.56
C TRP A 396 16.46 -17.51 -25.03
N SER A 397 16.45 -18.71 -24.45
CA SER A 397 16.44 -18.91 -22.99
C SER A 397 17.68 -18.30 -22.34
N ILE A 398 18.87 -18.54 -22.90
CA ILE A 398 20.12 -17.94 -22.43
C ILE A 398 20.08 -16.41 -22.59
N GLY A 399 19.56 -15.92 -23.72
CA GLY A 399 19.36 -14.49 -23.96
C GLY A 399 18.45 -13.82 -22.92
N LEU A 400 17.39 -14.49 -22.48
CA LEU A 400 16.49 -13.99 -21.42
C LEU A 400 17.17 -13.93 -20.06
N VAL A 401 17.98 -14.92 -19.71
CA VAL A 401 18.78 -14.88 -18.47
C VAL A 401 19.78 -13.72 -18.53
N ALA A 402 20.48 -13.54 -19.66
CA ALA A 402 21.41 -12.44 -19.85
C ALA A 402 20.71 -11.07 -19.75
N LEU A 403 19.53 -10.92 -20.35
CA LEU A 403 18.70 -9.73 -20.22
C LEU A 403 18.29 -9.49 -18.77
N GLY A 404 17.94 -10.55 -18.02
CA GLY A 404 17.62 -10.46 -16.60
C GLY A 404 18.78 -9.97 -15.75
N VAL A 405 20.01 -10.40 -16.02
CA VAL A 405 21.22 -9.91 -15.35
C VAL A 405 21.43 -8.43 -15.64
N VAL A 406 21.37 -8.03 -16.92
CA VAL A 406 21.53 -6.62 -17.33
C VAL A 406 20.47 -5.76 -16.66
N PHE A 407 19.20 -6.19 -16.68
CA PHE A 407 18.08 -5.48 -16.07
C PHE A 407 18.25 -5.31 -14.55
N ALA A 408 18.66 -6.38 -13.85
CA ALA A 408 18.90 -6.32 -12.41
C ALA A 408 20.03 -5.33 -12.06
N LEU A 409 21.13 -5.35 -12.81
CA LEU A 409 22.24 -4.41 -12.64
C LEU A 409 21.80 -2.97 -12.94
N SER A 410 21.02 -2.75 -13.99
CA SER A 410 20.47 -1.43 -14.33
C SER A 410 19.55 -0.88 -13.24
N ILE A 411 18.66 -1.70 -12.68
CA ILE A 411 17.78 -1.29 -11.57
C ILE A 411 18.59 -0.92 -10.33
N ILE A 412 19.59 -1.73 -9.97
CA ILE A 412 20.46 -1.45 -8.82
C ILE A 412 21.18 -0.11 -9.03
N ALA A 413 21.78 0.10 -10.20
CA ALA A 413 22.49 1.33 -10.53
C ALA A 413 21.55 2.55 -10.53
N GLN A 414 20.35 2.41 -11.08
CA GLN A 414 19.33 3.46 -11.13
C GLN A 414 18.89 3.90 -9.73
N HIS A 415 18.43 2.96 -8.90
CA HIS A 415 17.96 3.28 -7.55
C HIS A 415 19.08 3.80 -6.66
N TYR A 416 20.29 3.25 -6.77
CA TYR A 416 21.44 3.76 -6.04
C TYR A 416 21.82 5.18 -6.49
N GLY A 417 21.90 5.44 -7.80
CA GLY A 417 22.25 6.74 -8.35
C GLY A 417 21.27 7.84 -7.95
N PHE A 418 19.97 7.59 -8.10
CA PHE A 418 18.93 8.53 -7.68
C PHE A 418 18.89 8.72 -6.17
N ALA A 419 19.14 7.67 -5.37
CA ALA A 419 19.24 7.81 -3.92
C ALA A 419 20.42 8.69 -3.51
N VAL A 420 21.61 8.50 -4.08
CA VAL A 420 22.78 9.35 -3.81
C VAL A 420 22.52 10.80 -4.17
N ALA A 421 21.95 11.06 -5.36
CA ALA A 421 21.64 12.40 -5.81
C ALA A 421 20.59 13.08 -4.91
N SER A 422 19.48 12.39 -4.63
CA SER A 422 18.38 12.92 -3.81
C SER A 422 18.80 13.17 -2.37
N GLN A 423 19.46 12.21 -1.70
CA GLN A 423 19.88 12.38 -0.31
C GLN A 423 20.90 13.51 -0.14
N LYS A 424 21.87 13.65 -1.05
CA LYS A 424 22.83 14.75 -1.00
C LYS A 424 22.17 16.11 -1.24
N LEU A 425 21.21 16.18 -2.17
CA LEU A 425 20.47 17.41 -2.42
C LEU A 425 19.64 17.82 -1.19
N VAL A 426 18.85 16.88 -0.65
CA VAL A 426 18.02 17.11 0.54
C VAL A 426 18.89 17.49 1.74
N GLY A 427 20.04 16.85 1.93
CA GLY A 427 21.02 17.20 2.95
C GLY A 427 21.50 18.65 2.82
N ARG A 428 21.87 19.08 1.61
CA ARG A 428 22.30 20.48 1.37
C ARG A 428 21.18 21.48 1.63
N VAL A 429 19.96 21.20 1.13
CA VAL A 429 18.80 22.07 1.35
C VAL A 429 18.50 22.20 2.85
N ARG A 430 18.48 21.09 3.59
CA ARG A 430 18.27 21.09 5.05
C ARG A 430 19.33 21.89 5.80
N LEU A 431 20.60 21.75 5.43
CA LEU A 431 21.69 22.49 6.06
C LEU A 431 21.58 24.00 5.79
N GLN A 432 21.36 24.38 4.53
CA GLN A 432 21.25 25.79 4.13
C GLN A 432 20.02 26.47 4.72
N THR A 433 18.87 25.77 4.72
CA THR A 433 17.64 26.29 5.34
C THR A 433 17.77 26.42 6.85
N PHE A 434 18.35 25.43 7.53
CA PHE A 434 18.63 25.53 8.98
C PHE A 434 19.57 26.68 9.31
N GLN A 435 20.66 26.84 8.53
CA GLN A 435 21.58 27.97 8.69
C GLN A 435 20.87 29.32 8.45
N ALA A 436 20.06 29.42 7.41
CA ALA A 436 19.30 30.64 7.11
C ALA A 436 18.25 30.96 8.17
N MET A 437 17.59 29.95 8.76
CA MET A 437 16.68 30.14 9.88
C MET A 437 17.40 30.74 11.08
N LEU A 438 18.54 30.15 11.50
CA LEU A 438 19.33 30.65 12.64
C LEU A 438 19.93 32.04 12.44
N GLN A 439 19.95 32.57 11.22
CA GLN A 439 20.43 33.92 10.91
C GLN A 439 19.34 34.98 10.98
N GLN A 440 18.08 34.60 11.14
CA GLN A 440 16.99 35.57 11.24
C GLN A 440 17.02 36.34 12.55
N GLU A 441 16.41 37.53 12.53
CA GLU A 441 16.31 38.38 13.71
C GLU A 441 15.40 37.76 14.78
N ILE A 442 15.65 38.08 16.07
CA ILE A 442 14.86 37.54 17.18
C ILE A 442 13.36 37.86 17.01
N GLY A 443 13.03 39.05 16.47
CA GLY A 443 11.64 39.43 16.20
C GLY A 443 10.91 38.51 15.22
N TRP A 444 11.65 37.82 14.32
CA TRP A 444 11.07 36.81 13.44
C TRP A 444 10.64 35.55 14.21
N PHE A 445 11.39 35.17 15.24
CA PHE A 445 11.08 34.03 16.12
C PHE A 445 9.99 34.33 17.15
N ASP A 446 9.67 35.60 17.38
CA ASP A 446 8.60 36.02 18.29
C ASP A 446 7.19 35.91 17.64
N LEU A 447 7.11 35.63 16.34
CA LEU A 447 5.85 35.34 15.65
C LEU A 447 5.34 33.92 16.00
N ASP A 448 4.06 33.79 16.32
CA ASP A 448 3.43 32.51 16.68
C ASP A 448 3.58 31.43 15.59
N GLU A 449 3.64 31.85 14.31
CA GLU A 449 3.87 30.97 13.16
C GLU A 449 5.28 30.34 13.14
N ASN A 450 6.26 30.99 13.77
CA ASN A 450 7.67 30.61 13.76
C ASN A 450 8.11 29.99 15.09
N ALA A 451 7.17 29.43 15.86
CA ALA A 451 7.50 28.63 17.03
C ALA A 451 8.51 27.53 16.68
N SER A 452 9.47 27.26 17.57
CA SER A 452 10.58 26.33 17.32
C SER A 452 10.12 24.95 16.84
N GLY A 453 9.06 24.38 17.45
CA GLY A 453 8.46 23.12 17.03
C GLY A 453 7.83 23.18 15.63
N ALA A 454 7.18 24.29 15.28
CA ALA A 454 6.61 24.50 13.94
C ALA A 454 7.71 24.58 12.87
N LEU A 455 8.82 25.26 13.16
CA LEU A 455 9.97 25.36 12.26
C LEU A 455 10.69 24.01 12.07
N VAL A 456 10.89 23.23 13.14
CA VAL A 456 11.47 21.88 13.02
C VAL A 456 10.55 20.95 12.22
N SER A 457 9.24 21.01 12.49
CA SER A 457 8.26 20.25 11.71
C SER A 457 8.28 20.67 10.25
N LYS A 458 8.34 21.97 9.94
CA LYS A 458 8.39 22.48 8.57
C LYS A 458 9.67 22.03 7.86
N LEU A 459 10.82 22.11 8.53
CA LEU A 459 12.09 21.62 8.02
C LEU A 459 12.05 20.12 7.70
N ALA A 460 11.37 19.32 8.53
CA ALA A 460 11.17 17.89 8.31
C ALA A 460 10.22 17.60 7.14
N THR A 461 9.03 18.21 7.15
CA THR A 461 7.97 17.96 6.17
C THR A 461 8.36 18.44 4.78
N ASP A 462 8.82 19.69 4.64
CA ASP A 462 9.13 20.29 3.33
C ASP A 462 10.34 19.61 2.67
N SER A 463 11.30 19.15 3.48
CA SER A 463 12.43 18.39 2.94
C SER A 463 12.06 16.97 2.54
N ALA A 464 11.08 16.34 3.23
CA ALA A 464 10.57 15.03 2.87
C ALA A 464 9.74 15.08 1.57
N THR A 465 8.95 16.14 1.35
CA THR A 465 8.23 16.32 0.08
C THR A 465 9.20 16.58 -1.07
N LEU A 466 10.24 17.39 -0.88
CA LEU A 466 11.33 17.57 -1.86
C LEU A 466 12.04 16.25 -2.19
N GLN A 467 12.29 15.42 -1.18
CA GLN A 467 12.87 14.10 -1.36
C GLN A 467 11.98 13.21 -2.24
N ALA A 468 10.69 13.10 -1.91
CA ALA A 468 9.73 12.28 -2.65
C ALA A 468 9.61 12.72 -4.11
N MET A 469 9.60 14.03 -4.37
CA MET A 469 9.60 14.56 -5.73
C MET A 469 10.86 14.16 -6.50
N THR A 470 12.03 14.35 -5.90
CA THR A 470 13.33 14.15 -6.58
C THR A 470 13.70 12.69 -6.76
N SER A 471 13.45 11.82 -5.77
CA SER A 471 13.82 10.40 -5.86
C SER A 471 12.79 9.56 -6.60
N ASP A 472 11.50 9.78 -6.34
CA ASP A 472 10.47 8.83 -6.76
C ASP A 472 9.73 9.34 -8.00
N THR A 473 9.19 10.55 -7.94
CA THR A 473 8.37 11.07 -9.06
C THR A 473 9.19 11.38 -10.31
N LEU A 474 10.37 12.00 -10.16
CA LEU A 474 11.25 12.29 -11.30
C LEU A 474 11.74 11.00 -11.96
N ASN A 475 12.15 10.02 -11.15
CA ASN A 475 12.62 8.73 -11.64
C ASN A 475 11.52 7.98 -12.40
N GLN A 476 10.32 7.87 -11.82
CA GLN A 476 9.18 7.23 -12.48
C GLN A 476 8.73 7.98 -13.73
N GLY A 477 8.75 9.31 -13.71
CA GLY A 477 8.44 10.14 -14.87
C GLY A 477 9.38 9.86 -16.05
N LEU A 478 10.70 9.82 -15.80
CA LEU A 478 11.70 9.49 -16.82
C LEU A 478 11.52 8.07 -17.37
N VAL A 479 11.30 7.08 -16.50
CA VAL A 479 11.02 5.70 -16.92
C VAL A 479 9.76 5.62 -17.79
N ASN A 480 8.68 6.29 -17.39
CA ASN A 480 7.43 6.28 -18.15
C ASN A 480 7.58 6.94 -19.52
N VAL A 481 8.25 8.09 -19.61
CA VAL A 481 8.49 8.79 -20.88
C VAL A 481 9.38 7.95 -21.81
N THR A 482 10.46 7.38 -21.29
CA THR A 482 11.37 6.54 -22.08
C THR A 482 10.68 5.25 -22.55
N THR A 483 9.92 4.59 -21.67
CA THR A 483 9.15 3.39 -22.01
C THR A 483 8.09 3.68 -23.08
N LEU A 484 7.37 4.80 -22.97
CA LEU A 484 6.41 5.21 -23.99
C LEU A 484 7.09 5.55 -25.32
N ALA A 485 8.21 6.27 -25.30
CA ALA A 485 8.94 6.65 -26.51
C ALA A 485 9.49 5.42 -27.26
N ILE A 486 10.14 4.50 -26.55
CA ILE A 486 10.68 3.26 -27.13
C ILE A 486 9.53 2.34 -27.55
N GLY A 487 8.50 2.19 -26.70
CA GLY A 487 7.35 1.33 -26.98
C GLY A 487 6.58 1.78 -28.23
N LEU A 488 6.28 3.08 -28.35
CA LEU A 488 5.64 3.63 -29.55
C LEU A 488 6.58 3.58 -30.76
N GLY A 489 7.88 3.84 -30.59
CA GLY A 489 8.86 3.74 -31.66
C GLY A 489 8.90 2.35 -32.30
N ILE A 490 8.95 1.29 -31.47
CA ILE A 490 8.88 -0.10 -31.93
C ILE A 490 7.53 -0.38 -32.60
N ALA A 491 6.42 0.07 -32.02
CA ALA A 491 5.08 -0.17 -32.56
C ALA A 491 4.88 0.46 -33.95
N PHE A 492 5.27 1.73 -34.12
CA PHE A 492 5.20 2.44 -35.41
C PHE A 492 6.14 1.85 -36.47
N TYR A 493 7.29 1.30 -36.05
CA TYR A 493 8.22 0.63 -36.96
C TYR A 493 7.62 -0.64 -37.58
N TYR A 494 6.94 -1.48 -36.78
CA TYR A 494 6.37 -2.74 -37.27
C TYR A 494 5.03 -2.58 -37.99
N SER A 495 4.11 -1.77 -37.46
CA SER A 495 2.82 -1.50 -38.12
C SER A 495 2.21 -0.20 -37.63
N TRP A 496 2.24 0.82 -38.49
CA TRP A 496 1.63 2.12 -38.18
C TRP A 496 0.10 2.05 -38.12
N GLN A 497 -0.55 1.20 -38.94
CA GLN A 497 -2.02 1.10 -38.99
C GLN A 497 -2.59 0.52 -37.69
N MET A 498 -2.01 -0.60 -37.21
CA MET A 498 -2.43 -1.22 -35.95
C MET A 498 -2.12 -0.32 -34.75
N THR A 499 -0.99 0.40 -34.80
CA THR A 499 -0.60 1.33 -33.75
C THR A 499 -1.56 2.52 -33.65
N LEU A 500 -1.96 3.13 -34.77
CA LEU A 500 -2.94 4.22 -34.76
C LEU A 500 -4.33 3.76 -34.26
N ALA A 501 -4.76 2.55 -34.64
CA ALA A 501 -6.02 1.99 -34.16
C ALA A 501 -6.00 1.81 -32.63
N ASN A 502 -4.89 1.31 -32.08
CA ASN A 502 -4.72 1.21 -30.63
C ASN A 502 -4.62 2.59 -29.97
N LEU A 503 -3.92 3.55 -30.59
CA LEU A 503 -3.77 4.92 -30.06
C LEU A 503 -5.10 5.65 -29.96
N ALA A 504 -6.06 5.37 -30.84
CA ALA A 504 -7.41 5.93 -30.79
C ALA A 504 -8.17 5.54 -29.50
N THR A 505 -7.79 4.47 -28.82
CA THR A 505 -8.40 4.06 -27.55
C THR A 505 -7.78 4.76 -26.32
N LEU A 506 -6.55 5.28 -26.44
CA LEU A 506 -5.85 5.92 -25.32
C LEU A 506 -6.55 7.18 -24.77
N PRO A 507 -7.16 8.07 -25.59
CA PRO A 507 -7.93 9.20 -25.07
C PRO A 507 -9.09 8.78 -24.17
N ILE A 508 -9.74 7.66 -24.46
CA ILE A 508 -10.86 7.15 -23.64
C ILE A 508 -10.34 6.69 -22.28
N LEU A 509 -9.20 5.99 -22.24
CA LEU A 509 -8.54 5.59 -20.99
C LEU A 509 -7.98 6.79 -20.20
N GLY A 510 -7.42 7.78 -20.90
CA GLY A 510 -6.94 9.02 -20.29
C GLY A 510 -8.09 9.84 -19.69
N PHE A 511 -9.23 9.90 -20.39
CA PHE A 511 -10.43 10.58 -19.90
C PHE A 511 -11.03 9.88 -18.69
N SER A 512 -11.08 8.54 -18.67
CA SER A 512 -11.57 7.80 -17.51
C SER A 512 -10.65 7.98 -16.29
N ALA A 513 -9.33 7.97 -16.48
CA ALA A 513 -8.35 8.24 -15.42
C ALA A 513 -8.43 9.69 -14.91
N PHE A 514 -8.65 10.66 -15.82
CA PHE A 514 -8.83 12.06 -15.45
C PHE A 514 -10.10 12.25 -14.60
N ILE A 515 -11.22 11.64 -14.99
CA ILE A 515 -12.46 11.65 -14.20
C ILE A 515 -12.20 11.02 -12.83
N GLN A 516 -11.57 9.85 -12.78
CA GLN A 516 -11.28 9.16 -11.52
C GLN A 516 -10.42 10.00 -10.58
N SER A 517 -9.34 10.61 -11.10
CA SER A 517 -8.44 11.47 -10.34
C SER A 517 -9.17 12.72 -9.82
N LYS A 518 -9.98 13.37 -10.67
CA LYS A 518 -10.76 14.55 -10.31
C LYS A 518 -11.86 14.22 -9.28
N GLN A 519 -12.51 13.06 -9.40
CA GLN A 519 -13.51 12.59 -8.44
C GLN A 519 -12.87 12.30 -7.08
N LEU A 520 -11.69 11.66 -7.05
CA LEU A 520 -10.97 11.42 -5.80
C LEU A 520 -10.58 12.74 -5.11
N ALA A 521 -10.02 13.68 -5.86
CA ALA A 521 -9.67 15.01 -5.34
C ALA A 521 -10.91 15.79 -4.88
N GLY A 522 -12.00 15.73 -5.64
CA GLY A 522 -13.28 16.35 -5.27
C GLY A 522 -13.88 15.74 -4.00
N THR A 523 -13.76 14.42 -3.80
CA THR A 523 -14.25 13.74 -2.59
C THR A 523 -13.44 14.14 -1.36
N ILE A 524 -12.11 14.26 -1.48
CA ILE A 524 -11.25 14.71 -0.38
C ILE A 524 -11.58 16.16 0.00
N ASN A 525 -11.68 17.06 -0.98
CA ASN A 525 -12.03 18.45 -0.73
C ASN A 525 -13.46 18.61 -0.18
N ASN A 526 -14.41 17.80 -0.64
CA ASN A 526 -15.77 17.80 -0.11
C ASN A 526 -15.80 17.28 1.32
N ARG A 527 -15.01 16.26 1.67
CA ARG A 527 -14.89 15.72 3.03
C ARG A 527 -14.27 16.73 3.99
N GLU A 528 -13.26 17.47 3.54
CA GLU A 528 -12.60 18.52 4.32
C GLU A 528 -13.50 19.76 4.51
N ASN A 529 -14.31 20.10 3.51
CA ASN A 529 -15.28 21.20 3.56
C ASN A 529 -16.69 20.77 3.98
N ASN A 530 -16.89 19.53 4.45
CA ASN A 530 -18.20 19.06 4.86
C ASN A 530 -18.59 19.71 6.19
N GLU A 531 -19.36 20.80 6.10
CA GLU A 531 -19.85 21.57 7.24
C GLU A 531 -20.54 20.69 8.31
N ALA A 532 -21.19 19.60 7.90
CA ALA A 532 -21.87 18.70 8.82
C ALA A 532 -20.89 17.79 9.60
N ASP A 533 -19.78 17.37 8.98
CA ASP A 533 -18.73 16.61 9.67
C ASP A 533 -17.91 17.53 10.59
N LEU A 534 -17.64 18.76 10.17
CA LEU A 534 -17.05 19.82 11.00
C LEU A 534 -17.93 20.15 12.21
N ALA A 535 -19.24 20.33 12.01
CA ALA A 535 -20.20 20.57 13.08
C ALA A 535 -20.31 19.36 14.03
N ALA A 536 -20.32 18.13 13.51
CA ALA A 536 -20.29 16.93 14.34
C ALA A 536 -19.01 16.88 15.21
N GLY A 537 -17.85 17.16 14.61
CA GLY A 537 -16.57 17.22 15.31
C GLY A 537 -16.52 18.32 16.38
N ALA A 538 -17.06 19.50 16.09
CA ALA A 538 -17.14 20.62 17.02
C ALA A 538 -18.05 20.31 18.22
N VAL A 539 -19.24 19.75 17.99
CA VAL A 539 -20.17 19.32 19.06
C VAL A 539 -19.53 18.26 19.94
N LEU A 540 -18.81 17.30 19.33
CA LEU A 540 -18.10 16.27 20.08
C LEU A 540 -16.95 16.87 20.91
N ALA A 541 -16.17 17.78 20.33
CA ALA A 541 -15.07 18.44 21.02
C ALA A 541 -15.56 19.29 22.20
N GLU A 542 -16.65 20.05 22.02
CA GLU A 542 -17.28 20.83 23.08
C GLU A 542 -17.81 19.93 24.20
N ALA A 543 -18.49 18.84 23.84
CA ALA A 543 -19.02 17.86 24.79
C ALA A 543 -17.93 17.16 25.59
N ILE A 544 -16.82 16.77 24.96
CA ILE A 544 -15.70 16.13 25.64
C ILE A 544 -14.94 17.14 26.51
N SER A 545 -14.72 18.36 26.02
CA SER A 545 -14.07 19.41 26.81
C SER A 545 -14.89 19.83 28.02
N SER A 546 -16.22 19.77 27.91
CA SER A 546 -17.18 20.11 28.96
C SER A 546 -17.82 18.88 29.59
N ILE A 547 -17.12 17.73 29.61
CA ILE A 547 -17.73 16.46 30.00
C ILE A 547 -18.28 16.46 31.43
N ARG A 548 -17.64 17.20 32.34
CA ARG A 548 -18.08 17.30 33.75
C ARG A 548 -19.43 18.02 33.87
N THR A 549 -19.64 19.06 33.07
CA THR A 549 -20.93 19.77 32.98
C THR A 549 -21.96 18.88 32.30
N VAL A 550 -21.63 18.23 31.19
CA VAL A 550 -22.53 17.28 30.50
C VAL A 550 -23.02 16.18 31.45
N ALA A 551 -22.11 15.55 32.20
CA ALA A 551 -22.42 14.49 33.15
C ALA A 551 -23.26 15.00 34.33
N SER A 552 -22.97 16.22 34.84
CA SER A 552 -23.75 16.83 35.92
C SER A 552 -25.22 17.09 35.56
N PHE A 553 -25.51 17.35 34.27
CA PHE A 553 -26.86 17.57 33.75
C PHE A 553 -27.46 16.32 33.09
N SER A 554 -26.78 15.18 33.09
CA SER A 554 -27.21 13.93 32.44
C SER A 554 -27.60 14.11 30.96
N MET A 555 -26.86 14.96 30.23
CA MET A 555 -27.14 15.33 28.84
C MET A 555 -26.43 14.44 27.81
N GLU A 556 -25.80 13.34 28.20
CA GLU A 556 -25.02 12.47 27.30
C GLU A 556 -25.88 11.93 26.15
N LYS A 557 -27.13 11.54 26.46
CA LYS A 557 -28.08 11.04 25.45
C LYS A 557 -28.48 12.12 24.46
N ALA A 558 -28.69 13.36 24.92
CA ALA A 558 -29.10 14.47 24.07
C ALA A 558 -27.98 14.84 23.08
N ILE A 559 -26.73 14.87 23.56
CA ILE A 559 -25.55 15.14 22.74
C ILE A 559 -25.34 14.04 21.71
N ASN A 560 -25.50 12.78 22.09
CA ASN A 560 -25.40 11.66 21.15
C ASN A 560 -26.45 11.76 20.02
N VAL A 561 -27.71 12.11 20.35
CA VAL A 561 -28.75 12.33 19.33
C VAL A 561 -28.41 13.49 18.39
N ALA A 562 -27.93 14.61 18.94
CA ALA A 562 -27.48 15.74 18.14
C ALA A 562 -26.33 15.34 17.19
N TYR A 563 -25.33 14.64 17.73
CA TYR A 563 -24.17 14.14 16.97
C TYR A 563 -24.59 13.19 15.83
N VAL A 564 -25.48 12.22 16.09
CA VAL A 564 -26.00 11.31 15.06
C VAL A 564 -26.74 12.06 13.96
N THR A 565 -27.46 13.13 14.31
CA THR A 565 -28.18 13.97 13.34
C THR A 565 -27.22 14.69 12.39
N PHE A 566 -26.09 15.20 12.91
CA PHE A 566 -25.04 15.81 12.08
C PHE A 566 -24.36 14.79 11.17
N ILE A 567 -24.07 13.57 11.66
CA ILE A 567 -23.52 12.51 10.81
C ILE A 567 -24.51 12.10 9.71
N ASP A 568 -25.82 12.06 10.00
CA ASP A 568 -26.84 11.77 8.99
C ASP A 568 -26.96 12.86 7.93
N ALA A 569 -26.78 14.12 8.31
CA ALA A 569 -26.71 15.22 7.37
C ALA A 569 -25.44 15.12 6.49
N SER A 570 -24.29 14.84 7.10
CA SER A 570 -23.01 14.63 6.42
C SER A 570 -23.10 13.53 5.36
N LYS A 571 -23.71 12.39 5.68
CA LYS A 571 -23.92 11.28 4.74
C LYS A 571 -24.73 11.68 3.51
N LYS A 572 -25.76 12.53 3.65
CA LYS A 572 -26.57 12.99 2.51
C LYS A 572 -25.77 13.90 1.56
N THR A 573 -24.76 14.58 2.10
CA THR A 573 -23.84 15.43 1.34
C THR A 573 -22.80 14.57 0.61
N ASP A 574 -22.26 13.54 1.27
CA ASP A 574 -21.25 12.62 0.70
C ASP A 574 -21.80 11.67 -0.40
N ILE A 575 -23.11 11.47 -0.47
CA ILE A 575 -23.77 10.61 -1.48
C ILE A 575 -24.02 11.36 -2.81
N LYS A 576 -23.93 12.70 -2.83
CA LYS A 576 -24.07 13.51 -4.05
C LYS A 576 -22.72 13.65 -4.76
#